data_AF-A0AAD3R2Y8-F1
#
_entry.id   AF-A0AAD3R2Y8-F1
#
_cell.length_a   1.000
_cell.length_b   1.000
_cell.length_c   1.000
_cell.angle_alpha   90.00
_cell.angle_beta   90.00
_cell.angle_gamma   90.00
#
_symmetry.space_group_name_H-M   'P 1'
#
loop_
_entity.id
_entity.type
_entity.pdbx_description
1 polymer ?
#
loop_
_entity_poly.entity_id
_entity_poly.type
_entity_poly.pdbx_seq_one_letter_code
_entity_poly.pdbx_strand_id
1 'polypeptide(L)'
;MQGDICDPDRPAHPGIFPAGEAGQSDHQPAELTVDFPVSVVLPAGGTGERTGLQTPKQFCSFLGRPLISYTIQAFERVSWIQSIVVVVAKENVDLMTDIIQRFQHRKVRVVPGGSTRHRSICNGVLALGEQEEGERLPTDRPKVVIIHDAVRPFVEEDFLYKIAIAAKEQGAAGAIRPLVSTVIATTSEGYLDHSLERAKYRASEMPQGFTYDVIYQAYQRCTESDFEFGTECLHLALQYCGTNAKLIEGPPTLWKVTYKRDLAAAESIIKETLSRSACVITGGSAQAVTLADAFQKAAGALDMELDVVPDLMGDNGRYLSKEWNFIQVSVNHSCLSEVESLLMDLEAANRALLHPLVVIWVHLSCSDELSISRKMPEPAAIMDVASSAKLRNILVYAIQLHQSKDTERWERSVLRVAEITSALIRERSPALVGQLLQA
;
A
#
# COMPACT_ATOMS: atom_id res chain seq x y z
N MET A 1 19.86 -41.98 -47.12
CA MET A 1 20.46 -40.68 -47.48
C MET A 1 19.48 -39.63 -46.98
N GLN A 2 19.81 -38.98 -45.87
CA GLN A 2 20.24 -37.56 -45.82
C GLN A 2 19.08 -36.59 -46.15
N GLY A 3 18.76 -35.59 -45.33
CA GLY A 3 19.43 -35.11 -44.14
C GLY A 3 18.67 -33.96 -43.47
N ASP A 4 19.16 -33.63 -42.28
CA ASP A 4 18.83 -32.46 -41.47
C ASP A 4 19.00 -31.14 -42.23
N ILE A 5 18.11 -30.17 -41.94
CA ILE A 5 18.48 -28.75 -41.94
C ILE A 5 17.89 -28.14 -40.66
N CYS A 6 18.83 -27.80 -39.76
CA CYS A 6 18.65 -26.98 -38.58
C CYS A 6 18.80 -25.51 -39.00
N ASP A 7 17.94 -24.61 -38.53
CA ASP A 7 18.14 -23.16 -38.66
C ASP A 7 18.12 -22.54 -37.24
N PRO A 8 19.26 -22.01 -36.74
CA PRO A 8 19.35 -21.28 -35.48
C PRO A 8 19.25 -19.75 -35.71
N ASP A 9 18.96 -19.03 -34.62
CA ASP A 9 19.03 -17.56 -34.47
C ASP A 9 17.84 -16.70 -34.96
N ARG A 10 16.87 -16.53 -34.05
CA ARG A 10 16.24 -15.23 -33.80
C ARG A 10 15.90 -15.07 -32.31
N PRO A 11 16.31 -13.98 -31.64
CA PRO A 11 15.87 -13.71 -30.28
C PRO A 11 14.38 -13.42 -30.28
N ALA A 12 13.62 -14.20 -29.51
CA ALA A 12 12.22 -13.93 -29.24
C ALA A 12 12.11 -12.58 -28.50
N HIS A 13 11.49 -11.60 -29.13
CA HIS A 13 11.05 -10.38 -28.46
C HIS A 13 10.20 -10.76 -27.24
N PRO A 14 10.40 -10.14 -26.06
CA PRO A 14 9.52 -10.37 -24.93
C PRO A 14 8.10 -9.92 -25.33
N GLY A 15 7.21 -10.91 -25.47
CA GLY A 15 5.81 -10.70 -25.77
C GLY A 15 5.20 -9.77 -24.73
N ILE A 16 4.53 -8.74 -25.24
CA ILE A 16 3.69 -7.83 -24.49
C ILE A 16 2.64 -8.68 -23.75
N PHE A 17 2.61 -8.57 -22.42
CA PHE A 17 1.52 -9.15 -21.63
C PHE A 17 0.20 -8.56 -22.13
N PRO A 18 -0.81 -9.37 -22.49
CA PRO A 18 -2.11 -8.82 -22.86
C PRO A 18 -2.68 -8.10 -21.63
N ALA A 19 -2.90 -6.79 -21.78
CA ALA A 19 -3.75 -6.03 -20.90
C ALA A 19 -5.11 -6.74 -20.85
N GLY A 20 -5.51 -7.17 -19.66
CA GLY A 20 -6.84 -7.72 -19.45
C GLY A 20 -7.87 -6.69 -19.91
N GLU A 21 -8.79 -7.12 -20.77
CA GLU A 21 -9.93 -6.32 -21.20
C GLU A 21 -10.71 -5.86 -19.96
N ALA A 22 -10.60 -4.57 -19.64
CA ALA A 22 -11.45 -3.92 -18.67
C ALA A 22 -12.83 -3.73 -19.32
N GLY A 23 -13.68 -4.74 -19.17
CA GLY A 23 -15.12 -4.58 -19.39
C GLY A 23 -15.67 -3.58 -18.38
N GLN A 24 -16.14 -2.44 -18.88
CA GLN A 24 -16.94 -1.50 -18.11
C GLN A 24 -18.20 -2.20 -17.59
N SER A 25 -18.23 -2.46 -16.29
CA SER A 25 -19.47 -2.69 -15.56
C SER A 25 -19.37 -1.91 -14.26
N ASP A 26 -20.27 -0.94 -14.08
CA ASP A 26 -20.56 -0.26 -12.81
C ASP A 26 -21.18 -1.26 -11.82
N HIS A 27 -20.37 -2.23 -11.39
CA HIS A 27 -20.67 -3.05 -10.23
C HIS A 27 -19.86 -2.48 -9.08
N GLN A 28 -20.51 -1.71 -8.21
CA GLN A 28 -20.06 -1.62 -6.82
C GLN A 28 -19.86 -3.07 -6.34
N PRO A 29 -18.65 -3.49 -5.95
CA PRO A 29 -18.46 -4.84 -5.44
C PRO A 29 -19.40 -5.02 -4.25
N ALA A 30 -20.27 -6.03 -4.33
CA ALA A 30 -21.15 -6.37 -3.23
C ALA A 30 -20.30 -6.51 -1.97
N GLU A 31 -20.66 -5.76 -0.93
CA GLU A 31 -19.88 -5.69 0.31
C GLU A 31 -19.70 -7.12 0.84
N LEU A 32 -18.46 -7.61 0.88
CA LEU A 32 -18.15 -8.95 1.36
C LEU A 32 -18.46 -8.96 2.86
N THR A 33 -19.49 -9.71 3.25
CA THR A 33 -19.95 -9.75 4.64
C THR A 33 -19.55 -11.07 5.27
N VAL A 34 -19.03 -10.98 6.49
CA VAL A 34 -18.70 -12.11 7.34
C VAL A 34 -19.62 -12.08 8.55
N ASP A 35 -20.43 -13.12 8.73
CA ASP A 35 -21.48 -13.22 9.77
C ASP A 35 -20.95 -13.69 11.13
N PHE A 36 -19.63 -13.64 11.36
CA PHE A 36 -18.98 -14.10 12.57
C PHE A 36 -17.81 -13.19 12.95
N PRO A 37 -17.46 -13.13 14.25
CA PRO A 37 -16.37 -12.26 14.71
C PRO A 37 -15.00 -12.75 14.22
N VAL A 38 -14.24 -11.86 13.58
CA VAL A 38 -12.89 -12.12 13.08
C VAL A 38 -11.91 -11.14 13.69
N SER A 39 -10.78 -11.66 14.17
CA SER A 39 -9.66 -10.86 14.69
C SER A 39 -8.34 -11.27 14.04
N VAL A 40 -7.35 -10.38 14.09
CA VAL A 40 -6.03 -10.57 13.46
C VAL A 40 -4.93 -10.58 14.52
N VAL A 41 -3.94 -11.45 14.39
CA VAL A 41 -2.71 -11.43 15.17
C VAL A 41 -1.51 -11.17 14.25
N LEU A 42 -0.78 -10.10 14.54
CA LEU A 42 0.40 -9.66 13.80
C LEU A 42 1.67 -9.84 14.65
N PRO A 43 2.40 -10.97 14.57
CA PRO A 43 3.74 -11.08 15.15
C PRO A 43 4.71 -10.11 14.48
N ALA A 44 5.23 -9.19 15.29
CA ALA A 44 6.13 -8.08 14.93
C ALA A 44 7.33 -7.94 15.89
N GLY A 45 7.65 -8.99 16.66
CA GLY A 45 8.75 -8.99 17.64
C GLY A 45 10.15 -9.27 17.07
N GLY A 46 10.26 -9.65 15.80
CA GLY A 46 11.55 -10.00 15.20
C GLY A 46 12.49 -8.80 15.02
N THR A 47 13.79 -9.05 15.18
CA THR A 47 14.87 -8.04 15.05
C THR A 47 15.21 -7.68 13.60
N GLY A 48 14.89 -8.56 12.64
CA GLY A 48 15.08 -8.28 11.22
C GLY A 48 16.52 -8.38 10.71
N GLU A 49 17.37 -9.16 11.39
CA GLU A 49 18.84 -9.30 11.16
C GLU A 49 19.27 -9.39 9.69
N ARG A 50 18.51 -10.10 8.85
CA ARG A 50 18.84 -10.28 7.41
C ARG A 50 18.80 -9.01 6.58
N THR A 51 18.21 -7.92 7.10
CA THR A 51 18.26 -6.61 6.43
C THR A 51 19.57 -5.88 6.67
N GLY A 52 20.32 -6.23 7.72
CA GLY A 52 21.53 -5.52 8.15
C GLY A 52 21.29 -4.10 8.63
N LEU A 53 20.04 -3.71 8.89
CA LEU A 53 19.68 -2.38 9.40
C LEU A 53 19.66 -2.39 10.94
N GLN A 54 19.95 -1.22 11.54
CA GLN A 54 19.81 -1.05 12.99
C GLN A 54 18.34 -1.02 13.42
N THR A 55 17.46 -0.45 12.59
CA THR A 55 16.02 -0.41 12.83
C THR A 55 15.38 -1.74 12.41
N PRO A 56 14.60 -2.40 13.27
CA PRO A 56 13.82 -3.57 12.86
C PRO A 56 12.95 -3.24 11.65
N LYS A 57 12.95 -4.13 10.66
CA LYS A 57 12.39 -3.86 9.33
C LYS A 57 10.91 -3.46 9.31
N GLN A 58 10.11 -3.94 10.26
CA GLN A 58 8.71 -3.57 10.44
C GLN A 58 8.53 -2.08 10.79
N PHE A 59 9.57 -1.44 11.34
CA PHE A 59 9.61 -0.01 11.67
C PHE A 59 10.39 0.82 10.64
N CYS A 60 10.90 0.21 9.57
CA CYS A 60 11.49 0.97 8.47
C CYS A 60 10.43 1.86 7.83
N SER A 61 10.77 3.13 7.62
CA SER A 61 9.85 4.16 7.14
C SER A 61 9.92 4.31 5.63
N PHE A 62 8.74 4.31 4.99
CA PHE A 62 8.53 4.65 3.59
C PHE A 62 7.62 5.87 3.54
N LEU A 63 8.00 6.91 2.80
CA LEU A 63 7.19 8.14 2.69
C LEU A 63 6.74 8.71 4.06
N GLY A 64 7.60 8.63 5.07
CA GLY A 64 7.33 9.10 6.44
C GLY A 64 6.48 8.16 7.31
N ARG A 65 6.14 6.96 6.84
CA ARG A 65 5.30 5.98 7.52
C ARG A 65 5.99 4.62 7.68
N PRO A 66 5.96 3.97 8.86
CA PRO A 66 6.60 2.67 9.06
C PRO A 66 5.85 1.54 8.34
N LEU A 67 6.58 0.54 7.83
CA LEU A 67 6.04 -0.61 7.11
C LEU A 67 4.85 -1.29 7.81
N ILE A 68 4.94 -1.49 9.13
CA ILE A 68 3.87 -2.13 9.91
C ILE A 68 2.55 -1.36 9.85
N SER A 69 2.60 -0.03 9.74
CA SER A 69 1.40 0.80 9.64
C SER A 69 0.66 0.56 8.32
N TYR A 70 1.36 0.24 7.23
CA TYR A 70 0.73 -0.17 5.96
C TYR A 70 0.00 -1.51 6.13
N THR A 71 0.64 -2.47 6.79
CA THR A 71 0.02 -3.77 7.09
C THR A 71 -1.21 -3.62 7.97
N ILE A 72 -1.14 -2.84 9.05
CA ILE A 72 -2.29 -2.56 9.93
C ILE A 72 -3.45 -1.96 9.13
N GLN A 73 -3.18 -0.95 8.30
CA GLN A 73 -4.20 -0.31 7.47
C GLN A 73 -4.89 -1.29 6.50
N ALA A 74 -4.15 -2.29 6.00
CA ALA A 74 -4.71 -3.30 5.12
C ALA A 74 -5.76 -4.18 5.81
N PHE A 75 -5.65 -4.38 7.13
CA PHE A 75 -6.68 -5.05 7.92
C PHE A 75 -7.73 -4.08 8.45
N GLU A 76 -7.36 -2.86 8.84
CA GLU A 76 -8.33 -1.91 9.41
C GLU A 76 -9.41 -1.48 8.41
N ARG A 77 -9.06 -1.37 7.11
CA ARG A 77 -9.99 -1.04 6.03
C ARG A 77 -11.08 -2.10 5.83
N VAL A 78 -10.85 -3.33 6.27
CA VAL A 78 -11.79 -4.43 6.15
C VAL A 78 -12.83 -4.30 7.27
N SER A 79 -14.09 -4.06 6.91
CA SER A 79 -15.15 -3.68 7.85
C SER A 79 -15.46 -4.80 8.86
N TRP A 80 -15.48 -6.05 8.39
CA TRP A 80 -15.78 -7.24 9.20
C TRP A 80 -14.62 -7.74 10.08
N ILE A 81 -13.41 -7.17 9.95
CA ILE A 81 -12.32 -7.40 10.90
C ILE A 81 -12.52 -6.48 12.10
N GLN A 82 -12.77 -7.09 13.26
CA GLN A 82 -13.17 -6.39 14.47
C GLN A 82 -11.99 -5.87 15.28
N SER A 83 -10.90 -6.64 15.33
CA SER A 83 -9.73 -6.29 16.13
C SER A 83 -8.42 -6.82 15.54
N ILE A 84 -7.32 -6.14 15.88
CA ILE A 84 -5.96 -6.45 15.45
C ILE A 84 -5.06 -6.42 16.68
N VAL A 85 -4.46 -7.56 17.02
CA VAL A 85 -3.44 -7.65 18.07
C VAL A 85 -2.07 -7.60 17.42
N VAL A 86 -1.30 -6.56 17.72
CA VAL A 86 0.07 -6.38 17.24
C VAL A 86 1.03 -6.78 18.35
N VAL A 87 1.82 -7.83 18.08
CA VAL A 87 2.72 -8.40 19.07
C VAL A 87 4.15 -7.94 18.81
N VAL A 88 4.70 -7.08 19.67
CA VAL A 88 6.05 -6.49 19.51
C VAL A 88 6.98 -6.93 20.63
N ALA A 89 8.30 -6.85 20.40
CA ALA A 89 9.27 -7.03 21.49
C ALA A 89 8.98 -6.02 22.62
N LYS A 90 9.26 -6.40 23.88
CA LYS A 90 8.87 -5.61 25.06
C LYS A 90 9.40 -4.18 25.01
N GLU A 91 10.63 -4.01 24.53
CA GLU A 91 11.31 -2.74 24.33
C GLU A 91 10.68 -1.85 23.24
N ASN A 92 9.83 -2.40 22.37
CA ASN A 92 9.20 -1.68 21.27
C ASN A 92 7.71 -1.38 21.52
N VAL A 93 7.17 -1.68 22.72
CA VAL A 93 5.76 -1.43 23.05
C VAL A 93 5.42 0.06 22.98
N ASP A 94 6.25 0.92 23.56
CA ASP A 94 6.04 2.37 23.54
C ASP A 94 6.12 2.91 22.11
N LEU A 95 7.15 2.49 21.35
CA LEU A 95 7.29 2.85 19.94
C LEU A 95 6.06 2.45 19.11
N MET A 96 5.52 1.24 19.32
CA MET A 96 4.34 0.77 18.60
C MET A 96 3.09 1.57 19.01
N THR A 97 2.98 1.94 20.28
CA THR A 97 1.90 2.77 20.81
C THR A 97 1.93 4.17 20.19
N ASP A 98 3.10 4.77 20.08
CA ASP A 98 3.31 6.05 19.40
C ASP A 98 2.92 5.97 17.92
N ILE A 99 3.27 4.88 17.22
CA ILE A 99 2.87 4.64 15.83
C ILE A 99 1.33 4.56 15.71
N ILE A 100 0.66 3.83 16.61
CA ILE A 100 -0.80 3.72 16.62
C ILE A 100 -1.46 5.08 16.80
N GLN A 101 -0.99 5.87 17.77
CA GLN A 101 -1.51 7.21 18.03
C GLN A 101 -1.25 8.15 16.85
N ARG A 102 -0.01 8.17 16.35
CA ARG A 102 0.42 9.03 15.25
C ARG A 102 -0.37 8.76 13.97
N PHE A 103 -0.62 7.50 13.62
CA PHE A 103 -1.35 7.15 12.40
C PHE A 103 -2.84 6.87 12.64
N GLN A 104 -3.34 7.16 13.85
CA GLN A 104 -4.74 7.02 14.25
C GLN A 104 -5.36 5.64 13.98
N HIS A 105 -4.57 4.58 14.18
CA HIS A 105 -5.08 3.21 14.13
C HIS A 105 -6.04 2.96 15.30
N ARG A 106 -7.26 2.47 15.01
CA ARG A 106 -8.38 2.39 15.97
C ARG A 106 -8.72 0.98 16.42
N LYS A 107 -8.41 -0.04 15.61
CA LYS A 107 -8.76 -1.45 15.89
C LYS A 107 -7.60 -2.22 16.55
N VAL A 108 -6.56 -1.52 17.01
CA VAL A 108 -5.28 -2.14 17.38
C VAL A 108 -5.08 -2.22 18.89
N ARG A 109 -4.69 -3.40 19.37
CA ARG A 109 -4.14 -3.62 20.72
C ARG A 109 -2.68 -4.06 20.61
N VAL A 110 -1.81 -3.51 21.45
CA VAL A 110 -0.38 -3.87 21.48
C VAL A 110 -0.13 -4.86 22.61
N VAL A 111 0.56 -5.95 22.30
CA VAL A 111 0.88 -7.01 23.27
C VAL A 111 2.39 -7.30 23.25
N PRO A 112 3.03 -7.52 24.41
CA PRO A 112 4.43 -7.94 24.44
C PRO A 112 4.60 -9.37 23.89
N GLY A 113 5.57 -9.53 23.00
CA GLY A 113 5.94 -10.79 22.38
C GLY A 113 6.87 -11.65 23.24
N GLY A 114 7.13 -12.86 22.73
CA GLY A 114 8.12 -13.77 23.27
C GLY A 114 9.41 -13.78 22.45
N SER A 115 10.38 -14.60 22.86
CA SER A 115 11.68 -14.74 22.18
C SER A 115 11.57 -15.29 20.75
N THR A 116 10.53 -16.08 20.46
CA THR A 116 10.34 -16.76 19.18
C THR A 116 9.04 -16.33 18.50
N ARG A 117 8.90 -16.71 17.23
CA ARG A 117 7.68 -16.45 16.45
C ARG A 117 6.46 -17.10 17.08
N HIS A 118 6.52 -18.39 17.43
CA HIS A 118 5.37 -19.10 18.01
C HIS A 118 4.99 -18.56 19.39
N ARG A 119 5.96 -18.18 20.24
CA ARG A 119 5.66 -17.55 21.53
C ARG A 119 4.94 -16.21 21.34
N SER A 120 5.38 -15.40 20.38
CA SER A 120 4.72 -14.14 20.08
C SER A 120 3.30 -14.34 19.55
N ILE A 121 3.10 -15.30 18.64
CA ILE A 121 1.75 -15.61 18.14
C ILE A 121 0.85 -16.14 19.27
N CYS A 122 1.37 -17.03 20.12
CA CYS A 122 0.65 -17.53 21.30
C CYS A 122 0.17 -16.39 22.19
N ASN A 123 1.06 -15.45 22.58
CA ASN A 123 0.66 -14.28 23.37
C ASN A 123 -0.45 -13.47 22.69
N GLY A 124 -0.36 -13.26 21.38
CA GLY A 124 -1.40 -12.55 20.63
C GLY A 124 -2.74 -13.29 20.60
N VAL A 125 -2.73 -14.62 20.45
CA VAL A 125 -3.94 -15.47 20.51
C VAL A 125 -4.54 -15.49 21.92
N LEU A 126 -3.72 -15.54 22.97
CA LEU A 126 -4.19 -15.50 24.36
C LEU A 126 -4.88 -14.16 24.66
N ALA A 127 -4.28 -13.04 24.22
CA ALA A 127 -4.82 -11.70 24.43
C ALA A 127 -6.21 -11.49 23.80
N LEU A 128 -6.57 -12.23 22.73
CA LEU A 128 -7.91 -12.20 22.14
C LEU A 128 -8.98 -12.86 23.02
N GLY A 129 -8.58 -13.68 24.01
CA GLY A 129 -9.48 -14.35 24.94
C GLY A 129 -9.61 -13.65 26.29
N GLU A 130 -8.77 -12.65 26.56
CA GLU A 130 -8.71 -11.89 27.81
C GLU A 130 -9.63 -10.66 27.73
N GLN A 131 -10.56 -10.53 28.68
CA GLN A 131 -11.33 -9.31 28.86
C GLN A 131 -10.57 -8.39 29.81
N GLU A 132 -9.97 -7.33 29.28
CA GLU A 132 -9.46 -6.23 30.11
C GLU A 132 -10.58 -5.21 30.36
N GLU A 133 -10.82 -4.89 31.63
CA GLU A 133 -11.74 -3.82 32.02
C GLU A 133 -11.23 -2.47 31.52
N GLY A 134 -11.97 -1.83 30.60
CA GLY A 134 -11.68 -0.48 30.10
C GLY A 134 -11.10 -0.39 28.69
N GLU A 135 -10.84 -1.51 28.02
CA GLU A 135 -10.42 -1.50 26.61
C GLU A 135 -11.61 -1.32 25.63
N ARG A 136 -11.35 -0.71 24.47
CA ARG A 136 -12.36 -0.36 23.44
C ARG A 136 -12.64 -1.49 22.42
N LEU A 137 -12.12 -2.70 22.63
CA LEU A 137 -12.32 -3.82 21.72
C LEU A 137 -13.65 -4.54 22.00
N PRO A 138 -14.30 -5.12 20.98
CA PRO A 138 -15.55 -5.86 21.17
C PRO A 138 -15.35 -7.05 22.14
N THR A 139 -16.36 -7.23 22.99
CA THR A 139 -16.36 -8.08 24.19
C THR A 139 -16.39 -9.59 23.91
N ASP A 140 -16.58 -9.99 22.64
CA ASP A 140 -16.78 -11.38 22.25
C ASP A 140 -15.50 -12.02 21.71
N ARG A 141 -15.22 -13.26 22.13
CA ARG A 141 -14.14 -14.06 21.57
C ARG A 141 -14.34 -14.23 20.05
N PRO A 142 -13.28 -14.08 19.24
CA PRO A 142 -13.41 -14.26 17.80
C PRO A 142 -13.76 -15.71 17.46
N LYS A 143 -14.56 -15.90 16.41
CA LYS A 143 -14.80 -17.22 15.83
C LYS A 143 -13.60 -17.65 15.01
N VAL A 144 -13.00 -16.71 14.28
CA VAL A 144 -11.81 -16.92 13.46
C VAL A 144 -10.71 -15.93 13.83
N VAL A 145 -9.49 -16.44 13.92
CA VAL A 145 -8.27 -15.66 14.06
C VAL A 145 -7.46 -15.76 12.77
N ILE A 146 -7.10 -14.63 12.20
CA ILE A 146 -6.15 -14.53 11.10
C ILE A 146 -4.76 -14.23 11.67
N ILE A 147 -3.78 -15.08 11.41
CA ILE A 147 -2.38 -14.83 11.71
C ILE A 147 -1.70 -14.30 10.45
N HIS A 148 -1.03 -13.16 10.56
CA HIS A 148 -0.34 -12.55 9.42
C HIS A 148 0.98 -11.89 9.83
N ASP A 149 2.02 -11.99 9.00
CA ASP A 149 3.29 -11.35 9.32
C ASP A 149 3.18 -9.82 9.11
N ALA A 150 3.64 -9.03 10.09
CA ALA A 150 3.58 -7.56 10.06
C ALA A 150 4.31 -6.87 8.89
N VAL A 151 5.12 -7.62 8.13
CA VAL A 151 5.98 -7.16 7.02
C VAL A 151 5.47 -7.59 5.65
N ARG A 152 4.15 -7.84 5.54
CA ARG A 152 3.45 -8.25 4.32
C ARG A 152 2.28 -7.28 4.06
N PRO A 153 2.55 -6.05 3.62
CA PRO A 153 1.53 -4.99 3.55
C PRO A 153 0.49 -5.16 2.42
N PHE A 154 0.75 -6.00 1.41
CA PHE A 154 -0.06 -6.08 0.19
C PHE A 154 -1.01 -7.28 0.20
N VAL A 155 -1.97 -7.23 1.12
CA VAL A 155 -3.05 -8.22 1.24
C VAL A 155 -4.40 -7.54 0.99
N GLU A 156 -5.26 -8.18 0.20
CA GLU A 156 -6.56 -7.65 -0.22
C GLU A 156 -7.75 -8.36 0.45
N GLU A 157 -8.87 -7.64 0.58
CA GLU A 157 -10.06 -8.09 1.30
C GLU A 157 -10.64 -9.39 0.72
N ASP A 158 -10.74 -9.51 -0.59
CA ASP A 158 -11.23 -10.73 -1.27
C ASP A 158 -10.45 -11.98 -0.86
N PHE A 159 -9.14 -11.84 -0.65
CA PHE A 159 -8.30 -12.96 -0.25
C PHE A 159 -8.43 -13.26 1.24
N LEU A 160 -8.53 -12.22 2.06
CA LEU A 160 -8.82 -12.37 3.50
C LEU A 160 -10.17 -13.06 3.73
N TYR A 161 -11.19 -12.70 2.94
CA TYR A 161 -12.51 -13.33 2.97
C TYR A 161 -12.41 -14.84 2.69
N LYS A 162 -11.71 -15.24 1.61
CA LYS A 162 -11.49 -16.67 1.29
C LYS A 162 -10.83 -17.44 2.44
N ILE A 163 -9.84 -16.84 3.09
CA ILE A 163 -9.14 -17.44 4.23
C ILE A 163 -10.07 -17.54 5.45
N ALA A 164 -10.84 -16.50 5.75
CA ALA A 164 -11.77 -16.48 6.88
C ALA A 164 -12.88 -17.54 6.74
N ILE A 165 -13.50 -17.63 5.57
CA ILE A 165 -14.55 -18.63 5.28
C ILE A 165 -13.98 -20.05 5.35
N ALA A 166 -12.85 -20.32 4.68
CA ALA A 166 -12.23 -21.63 4.70
C ALA A 166 -11.81 -22.04 6.12
N ALA A 167 -11.29 -21.11 6.93
CA ALA A 167 -10.95 -21.37 8.32
C ALA A 167 -12.18 -21.69 9.17
N LYS A 168 -13.30 -20.96 9.00
CA LYS A 168 -14.57 -21.25 9.69
C LYS A 168 -15.07 -22.66 9.38
N GLU A 169 -14.99 -23.08 8.11
CA GLU A 169 -15.50 -24.37 7.65
C GLU A 169 -14.60 -25.55 8.04
N GLN A 170 -13.27 -25.37 7.93
CA GLN A 170 -12.30 -26.47 8.02
C GLN A 170 -11.49 -26.45 9.32
N GLY A 171 -11.69 -25.45 10.19
CA GLY A 171 -10.91 -25.22 11.41
C GLY A 171 -9.57 -24.51 11.17
N ALA A 172 -8.94 -24.72 10.01
CA ALA A 172 -7.72 -24.02 9.60
C ALA A 172 -7.64 -23.83 8.08
N ALA A 173 -7.04 -22.73 7.65
CA ALA A 173 -6.76 -22.43 6.25
C ALA A 173 -5.47 -21.61 6.10
N GLY A 174 -4.78 -21.74 4.97
CA GLY A 174 -3.53 -21.03 4.74
C GLY A 174 -3.26 -20.71 3.28
N ALA A 175 -2.64 -19.56 3.05
CA ALA A 175 -2.17 -19.16 1.74
C ALA A 175 -0.97 -20.01 1.31
N ILE A 176 -0.95 -20.41 0.04
CA ILE A 176 0.19 -21.09 -0.57
C ILE A 176 0.59 -20.44 -1.90
N ARG A 177 1.85 -20.63 -2.26
CA ARG A 177 2.41 -20.24 -3.57
C ARG A 177 3.23 -21.38 -4.17
N PRO A 178 3.33 -21.47 -5.50
CA PRO A 178 4.26 -22.39 -6.15
C PRO A 178 5.71 -22.02 -5.78
N LEU A 179 6.56 -23.04 -5.65
CA LEU A 179 8.00 -22.86 -5.47
C LEU A 179 8.63 -22.36 -6.76
N VAL A 180 9.40 -21.27 -6.68
CA VAL A 180 10.18 -20.75 -7.81
C VAL A 180 11.48 -21.54 -7.95
N SER A 181 12.23 -21.66 -6.86
CA SER A 181 13.50 -22.39 -6.82
C SER A 181 13.32 -23.87 -6.48
N THR A 182 14.25 -24.69 -6.94
CA THR A 182 14.38 -26.08 -6.48
C THR A 182 14.75 -26.11 -5.01
N VAL A 183 14.11 -26.97 -4.22
CA VAL A 183 14.42 -27.17 -2.81
C VAL A 183 15.28 -28.43 -2.68
N ILE A 184 16.43 -28.29 -2.02
CA ILE A 184 17.39 -29.37 -1.79
C ILE A 184 17.60 -29.57 -0.29
N ALA A 185 17.82 -30.82 0.12
CA ALA A 185 18.38 -31.15 1.42
C ALA A 185 19.90 -31.17 1.34
N THR A 186 20.56 -30.81 2.44
CA THR A 186 22.02 -30.79 2.56
C THR A 186 22.48 -31.75 3.64
N THR A 187 23.63 -32.38 3.43
CA THR A 187 24.31 -33.15 4.48
C THR A 187 24.88 -32.21 5.54
N SER A 188 25.26 -32.75 6.71
CA SER A 188 25.94 -31.98 7.77
C SER A 188 27.29 -31.41 7.34
N GLU A 189 27.90 -31.96 6.29
CA GLU A 189 29.18 -31.51 5.72
C GLU A 189 29.00 -30.43 4.63
N GLY A 190 27.76 -30.02 4.34
CA GLY A 190 27.45 -28.96 3.38
C GLY A 190 27.37 -29.43 1.92
N TYR A 191 27.25 -30.74 1.67
CA TYR A 191 27.04 -31.29 0.34
C TYR A 191 25.55 -31.44 0.02
N LEU A 192 25.22 -31.53 -1.27
CA LEU A 192 23.89 -31.92 -1.72
C LEU A 192 23.57 -33.35 -1.28
N ASP A 193 22.47 -33.55 -0.57
CA ASP A 193 21.93 -34.87 -0.25
C ASP A 193 20.94 -35.31 -1.34
N HIS A 194 19.78 -34.64 -1.41
CA HIS A 194 18.77 -34.91 -2.44
C HIS A 194 17.96 -33.65 -2.78
N SER A 195 17.25 -33.70 -3.91
CA SER A 195 16.30 -32.66 -4.35
C SER A 195 14.87 -33.11 -4.12
N LEU A 196 14.02 -32.21 -3.62
CA LEU A 196 12.59 -32.45 -3.51
C LEU A 196 11.90 -32.34 -4.87
N GLU A 197 10.86 -33.14 -5.10
CA GLU A 197 10.01 -33.04 -6.30
C GLU A 197 9.12 -31.80 -6.25
N ARG A 198 9.61 -30.69 -6.82
CA ARG A 198 9.01 -29.35 -6.72
C ARG A 198 7.48 -29.30 -6.92
N ALA A 199 6.93 -30.13 -7.82
CA ALA A 199 5.50 -30.18 -8.10
C ALA A 199 4.64 -30.60 -6.89
N LYS A 200 5.19 -31.40 -5.96
CA LYS A 200 4.52 -31.88 -4.74
C LYS A 200 4.55 -30.89 -3.57
N TYR A 201 5.36 -29.84 -3.67
CA TYR A 201 5.57 -28.89 -2.57
C TYR A 201 5.08 -27.49 -2.94
N ARG A 202 4.82 -26.70 -1.90
CA ARG A 202 4.38 -25.31 -1.99
C ARG A 202 5.11 -24.49 -0.94
N ALA A 203 5.28 -23.20 -1.22
CA ALA A 203 5.66 -22.23 -0.20
C ALA A 203 4.42 -21.89 0.62
N SER A 204 4.49 -22.09 1.94
CA SER A 204 3.46 -21.60 2.86
C SER A 204 3.64 -20.10 3.05
N GLU A 205 2.55 -19.36 2.89
CA GLU A 205 2.53 -17.91 3.01
C GLU A 205 1.46 -17.46 4.03
N MET A 206 1.46 -16.17 4.33
CA MET A 206 0.43 -15.53 5.12
C MET A 206 -0.51 -14.76 4.17
N PRO A 207 -1.79 -14.53 4.52
CA PRO A 207 -2.44 -14.84 5.80
C PRO A 207 -2.76 -16.33 6.00
N GLN A 208 -2.88 -16.73 7.26
CA GLN A 208 -3.42 -18.01 7.70
C GLN A 208 -4.60 -17.78 8.62
N GLY A 209 -5.68 -18.54 8.47
CA GLY A 209 -6.89 -18.42 9.28
C GLY A 209 -7.11 -19.68 10.10
N PHE A 210 -7.63 -19.53 11.31
CA PHE A 210 -7.95 -20.63 12.21
C PHE A 210 -9.25 -20.32 12.95
N THR A 211 -10.05 -21.33 13.28
CA THR A 211 -11.00 -21.13 14.37
C THR A 211 -10.23 -20.88 15.66
N TYR A 212 -10.72 -19.96 16.49
CA TYR A 212 -10.03 -19.56 17.72
C TYR A 212 -9.70 -20.78 18.60
N ASP A 213 -10.68 -21.67 18.81
CA ASP A 213 -10.52 -22.84 19.67
C ASP A 213 -9.41 -23.79 19.17
N VAL A 214 -9.27 -23.98 17.86
CA VAL A 214 -8.25 -24.86 17.28
C VAL A 214 -6.86 -24.29 17.55
N ILE A 215 -6.63 -23.03 17.19
CA ILE A 215 -5.28 -22.45 17.33
C ILE A 215 -4.91 -22.25 18.81
N TYR A 216 -5.88 -21.89 19.65
CA TYR A 216 -5.69 -21.79 21.08
C TYR A 216 -5.29 -23.14 21.70
N GLN A 217 -6.05 -24.21 21.41
CA GLN A 217 -5.71 -25.55 21.90
C GLN A 217 -4.37 -26.07 21.37
N ALA A 218 -4.05 -25.77 20.10
CA ALA A 218 -2.76 -26.15 19.52
C ALA A 218 -1.61 -25.51 20.30
N TYR A 219 -1.70 -24.21 20.63
CA TYR A 219 -0.68 -23.54 21.44
C TYR A 219 -0.64 -24.01 22.90
N GLN A 220 -1.77 -24.40 23.50
CA GLN A 220 -1.78 -24.99 24.84
C GLN A 220 -1.05 -26.34 24.92
N ARG A 221 -1.01 -27.10 23.82
CA ARG A 221 -0.36 -28.42 23.74
C ARG A 221 1.03 -28.36 23.10
N CYS A 222 1.41 -27.20 22.58
CA CYS A 222 2.67 -26.97 21.90
C CYS A 222 3.85 -27.26 22.82
N THR A 223 4.79 -28.09 22.36
CA THR A 223 5.98 -28.43 23.15
C THR A 223 6.97 -27.27 23.18
N GLU A 224 7.89 -27.28 24.14
CA GLU A 224 8.97 -26.31 24.22
C GLU A 224 9.85 -26.32 22.95
N SER A 225 10.10 -27.51 22.38
CA SER A 225 10.83 -27.64 21.11
C SER A 225 10.11 -26.97 19.95
N ASP A 226 8.79 -27.11 19.86
CA ASP A 226 8.01 -26.47 18.79
C ASP A 226 7.91 -24.96 19.00
N PHE A 227 7.86 -24.48 20.24
CA PHE A 227 7.95 -23.06 20.53
C PHE A 227 9.28 -22.45 20.07
N GLU A 228 10.38 -23.19 20.21
CA GLU A 228 11.71 -22.70 19.89
C GLU A 228 12.03 -22.79 18.39
N PHE A 229 11.72 -23.92 17.75
CA PHE A 229 12.16 -24.22 16.39
C PHE A 229 11.05 -24.24 15.33
N GLY A 230 9.77 -24.28 15.75
CA GLY A 230 8.65 -24.31 14.84
C GLY A 230 8.53 -23.01 14.03
N THR A 231 8.08 -23.13 12.78
CA THR A 231 7.87 -22.00 11.89
C THR A 231 6.44 -21.86 11.39
N GLU A 232 5.60 -22.90 11.55
CA GLU A 232 4.36 -23.09 10.80
C GLU A 232 3.16 -23.37 11.73
N CYS A 233 2.19 -22.47 11.77
CA CYS A 233 1.01 -22.59 12.63
C CYS A 233 0.03 -23.66 12.14
N LEU A 234 -0.07 -23.88 10.82
CA LEU A 234 -0.90 -24.94 10.24
C LEU A 234 -0.42 -26.31 10.69
N HIS A 235 0.89 -26.47 10.89
CA HIS A 235 1.48 -27.70 11.39
C HIS A 235 1.10 -27.95 12.86
N LEU A 236 1.10 -26.93 13.71
CA LEU A 236 0.64 -27.05 15.09
C LEU A 236 -0.84 -27.47 15.16
N ALA A 237 -1.71 -26.86 14.32
CA ALA A 237 -3.12 -27.23 14.24
C ALA A 237 -3.32 -28.69 13.82
N LEU A 238 -2.53 -29.18 12.85
CA LEU A 238 -2.57 -30.57 12.43
C LEU A 238 -2.07 -31.51 13.53
N GLN A 239 -0.91 -31.23 14.12
CA GLN A 239 -0.24 -32.11 15.08
C GLN A 239 -0.99 -32.22 16.40
N TYR A 240 -1.51 -31.11 16.93
CA TYR A 240 -2.08 -31.05 18.27
C TYR A 240 -3.60 -31.11 18.32
N CYS A 241 -4.26 -30.79 17.21
CA CYS A 241 -5.72 -30.77 17.10
C CYS A 241 -6.27 -31.66 15.98
N GLY A 242 -5.41 -32.36 15.22
CA GLY A 242 -5.85 -33.20 14.09
C GLY A 242 -6.53 -32.43 12.97
N THR A 243 -6.38 -31.09 12.94
CA THR A 243 -7.10 -30.22 12.01
C THR A 243 -6.29 -30.07 10.73
N ASN A 244 -6.82 -30.62 9.63
CA ASN A 244 -6.18 -30.52 8.33
C ASN A 244 -6.54 -29.20 7.64
N ALA A 245 -5.55 -28.35 7.41
CA ALA A 245 -5.78 -27.02 6.88
C ALA A 245 -6.14 -27.01 5.39
N LYS A 246 -7.12 -26.18 5.01
CA LYS A 246 -7.39 -25.88 3.61
C LYS A 246 -6.30 -24.97 3.03
N LEU A 247 -5.59 -25.44 2.02
CA LEU A 247 -4.60 -24.64 1.31
C LEU A 247 -5.26 -23.85 0.16
N ILE A 248 -4.99 -22.56 0.07
CA ILE A 248 -5.58 -21.64 -0.92
C ILE A 248 -4.44 -20.97 -1.71
N GLU A 249 -4.49 -21.05 -3.04
CA GLU A 249 -3.52 -20.40 -3.93
C GLU A 249 -3.61 -18.86 -3.79
N GLY A 250 -2.51 -18.25 -3.35
CA GLY A 250 -2.42 -16.80 -3.10
C GLY A 250 -1.87 -16.01 -4.30
N PRO A 251 -2.11 -14.69 -4.35
CA PRO A 251 -1.49 -13.82 -5.34
C PRO A 251 0.02 -13.62 -5.08
N PRO A 252 0.80 -13.19 -6.09
CA PRO A 252 2.24 -12.93 -5.94
C PRO A 252 2.56 -11.78 -4.96
N THR A 253 1.59 -10.91 -4.67
CA THR A 253 1.71 -9.79 -3.72
C THR A 253 1.87 -10.23 -2.27
N LEU A 254 1.65 -11.52 -1.94
CA LEU A 254 1.74 -12.02 -0.56
C LEU A 254 3.17 -12.19 -0.04
N TRP A 255 4.21 -11.94 -0.83
CA TRP A 255 5.61 -12.13 -0.46
C TRP A 255 6.04 -11.48 0.89
N LYS A 256 7.20 -11.87 1.43
CA LYS A 256 7.67 -11.32 2.72
C LYS A 256 8.76 -10.30 2.49
N VAL A 257 8.59 -9.08 3.00
CA VAL A 257 9.70 -8.12 3.05
C VAL A 257 10.76 -8.64 4.02
N THR A 258 11.89 -9.09 3.46
CA THR A 258 12.92 -9.83 4.19
C THR A 258 14.29 -9.17 4.07
N TYR A 259 14.63 -8.68 2.88
CA TYR A 259 15.92 -8.09 2.52
C TYR A 259 15.77 -6.62 2.10
N LYS A 260 16.89 -5.91 2.01
CA LYS A 260 16.92 -4.49 1.58
C LYS A 260 16.29 -4.26 0.21
N ARG A 261 16.51 -5.18 -0.75
CA ARG A 261 15.87 -5.11 -2.08
C ARG A 261 14.34 -5.18 -2.01
N ASP A 262 13.81 -5.90 -1.02
CA ASP A 262 12.37 -6.06 -0.84
C ASP A 262 11.76 -4.77 -0.27
N LEU A 263 12.52 -4.01 0.54
CA LEU A 263 12.13 -2.67 0.99
C LEU A 263 11.97 -1.72 -0.21
N ALA A 264 12.94 -1.72 -1.13
CA ALA A 264 12.87 -0.90 -2.35
C ALA A 264 11.69 -1.30 -3.25
N ALA A 265 11.45 -2.60 -3.41
CA ALA A 265 10.28 -3.10 -4.14
C ALA A 265 8.97 -2.67 -3.48
N ALA A 266 8.86 -2.77 -2.15
CA ALA A 266 7.68 -2.33 -1.41
C ALA A 266 7.43 -0.82 -1.56
N GLU A 267 8.47 0.01 -1.45
CA GLU A 267 8.35 1.45 -1.68
C GLU A 267 7.85 1.77 -3.09
N SER A 268 8.40 1.09 -4.10
CA SER A 268 7.99 1.27 -5.50
C SER A 268 6.51 0.93 -5.70
N ILE A 269 6.05 -0.21 -5.17
CA ILE A 269 4.65 -0.64 -5.27
C ILE A 269 3.72 0.38 -4.59
N ILE A 270 4.11 0.88 -3.41
CA ILE A 270 3.35 1.92 -2.69
C ILE A 270 3.24 3.18 -3.55
N LYS A 271 4.35 3.68 -4.10
CA LYS A 271 4.36 4.88 -4.95
C LYS A 271 3.53 4.69 -6.20
N GLU A 272 3.67 3.55 -6.87
CA GLU A 272 2.89 3.21 -8.06
C GLU A 272 1.38 3.20 -7.76
N THR A 273 0.96 2.55 -6.66
CA THR A 273 -0.44 2.53 -6.23
C THR A 273 -0.99 3.93 -5.98
N LEU A 274 -0.19 4.81 -5.35
CA LEU A 274 -0.56 6.20 -5.09
C LEU A 274 -0.54 7.09 -6.34
N SER A 275 -0.04 6.63 -7.49
CA SER A 275 0.20 7.45 -8.68
C SER A 275 -0.78 7.18 -9.83
N ARG A 276 -1.71 6.24 -9.65
CA ARG A 276 -2.63 5.80 -10.71
C ARG A 276 -3.67 6.85 -11.10
N SER A 277 -4.05 7.73 -10.18
CA SER A 277 -5.12 8.71 -10.41
C SER A 277 -4.75 10.09 -9.86
N ALA A 278 -5.30 11.15 -10.46
CA ALA A 278 -5.26 12.50 -9.91
C ALA A 278 -6.52 13.30 -10.24
N CYS A 279 -6.85 14.27 -9.38
CA CYS A 279 -7.96 15.20 -9.58
C CYS A 279 -7.46 16.55 -10.12
N VAL A 280 -7.96 16.98 -11.27
CA VAL A 280 -7.67 18.28 -11.89
C VAL A 280 -8.79 19.26 -11.55
N ILE A 281 -8.43 20.39 -10.93
CA ILE A 281 -9.36 21.44 -10.49
C ILE A 281 -9.17 22.66 -11.39
N THR A 282 -10.25 23.11 -12.03
CA THR A 282 -10.18 24.11 -13.13
C THR A 282 -10.70 25.50 -12.75
N GLY A 283 -11.35 25.65 -11.59
CA GLY A 283 -11.92 26.93 -11.14
C GLY A 283 -13.04 27.47 -12.03
N GLY A 284 -13.66 26.62 -12.86
CA GLY A 284 -14.71 27.02 -13.81
C GLY A 284 -14.22 27.82 -15.03
N SER A 285 -12.91 27.94 -15.24
CA SER A 285 -12.33 28.63 -16.40
C SER A 285 -12.40 27.76 -17.67
N ALA A 286 -12.95 28.30 -18.76
CA ALA A 286 -13.03 27.58 -20.03
C ALA A 286 -11.64 27.22 -20.59
N GLN A 287 -10.66 28.10 -20.40
CA GLN A 287 -9.26 27.84 -20.80
C GLN A 287 -8.64 26.73 -19.94
N ALA A 288 -8.93 26.71 -18.64
CA ALA A 288 -8.45 25.66 -17.74
C ALA A 288 -9.06 24.30 -18.10
N VAL A 289 -10.36 24.25 -18.42
CA VAL A 289 -11.04 23.04 -18.89
C VAL A 289 -10.43 22.54 -20.20
N THR A 290 -10.20 23.44 -21.16
CA THR A 290 -9.56 23.07 -22.44
C THR A 290 -8.17 22.47 -22.24
N LEU A 291 -7.38 23.05 -21.33
CA LEU A 291 -6.07 22.50 -20.95
C LEU A 291 -6.22 21.14 -20.26
N ALA A 292 -7.16 21.00 -19.32
CA ALA A 292 -7.42 19.76 -18.60
C ALA A 292 -7.82 18.62 -19.55
N ASP A 293 -8.66 18.87 -20.56
CA ASP A 293 -9.05 17.87 -21.55
C ASP A 293 -7.86 17.41 -22.42
N ALA A 294 -7.02 18.35 -22.85
CA ALA A 294 -5.80 18.03 -23.60
C ALA A 294 -4.81 17.25 -22.74
N PHE A 295 -4.70 17.62 -21.47
CA PHE A 295 -3.85 16.98 -20.50
C PHE A 295 -4.34 15.57 -20.13
N GLN A 296 -5.64 15.35 -19.98
CA GLN A 296 -6.25 14.03 -19.75
C GLN A 296 -5.89 13.04 -20.86
N LYS A 297 -5.93 13.47 -22.12
CA LYS A 297 -5.50 12.64 -23.26
C LYS A 297 -4.03 12.25 -23.18
N ALA A 298 -3.15 13.20 -22.81
CA ALA A 298 -1.72 12.95 -22.67
C ALA A 298 -1.40 12.05 -21.47
N ALA A 299 -2.10 12.23 -20.34
CA ALA A 299 -1.93 11.43 -19.13
C ALA A 299 -2.37 9.97 -19.30
N GLY A 300 -3.42 9.72 -20.10
CA GLY A 300 -3.85 8.35 -20.43
C GLY A 300 -2.76 7.52 -21.13
N ALA A 301 -1.87 8.15 -21.91
CA ALA A 301 -0.72 7.47 -22.51
C ALA A 301 0.38 7.11 -21.50
N LEU A 302 0.31 7.66 -20.29
CA LEU A 302 1.24 7.44 -19.18
C LEU A 302 0.64 6.55 -18.06
N ASP A 303 -0.48 5.86 -18.34
CA ASP A 303 -1.19 4.98 -17.40
C ASP A 303 -1.65 5.73 -16.12
N MET A 304 -2.06 6.99 -16.27
CA MET A 304 -2.58 7.84 -15.19
C MET A 304 -4.00 8.32 -15.54
N GLU A 305 -4.95 8.01 -14.67
CA GLU A 305 -6.34 8.45 -14.76
C GLU A 305 -6.48 9.86 -14.21
N LEU A 306 -7.12 10.77 -14.96
CA LEU A 306 -7.40 12.13 -14.52
C LEU A 306 -8.90 12.38 -14.45
N ASP A 307 -9.37 12.79 -13.28
CA ASP A 307 -10.73 13.27 -13.05
C ASP A 307 -10.74 14.80 -13.08
N VAL A 308 -11.51 15.42 -13.98
CA VAL A 308 -11.58 16.88 -14.15
C VAL A 308 -12.83 17.45 -13.47
N VAL A 309 -12.64 18.40 -12.55
CA VAL A 309 -13.73 19.06 -11.81
C VAL A 309 -13.60 20.59 -11.83
N PRO A 310 -14.71 21.33 -11.72
CA PRO A 310 -14.66 22.79 -11.58
C PRO A 310 -14.14 23.21 -10.20
N ASP A 311 -14.56 22.52 -9.14
CA ASP A 311 -14.23 22.77 -7.74
C ASP A 311 -14.38 21.47 -6.93
N LEU A 312 -14.05 21.53 -5.62
CA LEU A 312 -14.20 20.41 -4.67
C LEU A 312 -15.45 20.57 -3.78
N MET A 313 -16.46 21.31 -4.23
CA MET A 313 -17.69 21.55 -3.47
C MET A 313 -18.78 20.53 -3.84
N GLY A 314 -19.79 20.40 -2.98
CA GLY A 314 -20.91 19.47 -3.20
C GLY A 314 -20.44 18.03 -3.40
N ASP A 315 -20.93 17.37 -4.46
CA ASP A 315 -20.60 15.98 -4.78
C ASP A 315 -19.11 15.78 -5.10
N ASN A 316 -18.40 16.82 -5.56
CA ASN A 316 -16.97 16.77 -5.86
C ASN A 316 -16.10 16.71 -4.58
N GLY A 317 -16.66 17.01 -3.41
CA GLY A 317 -15.97 16.86 -2.13
C GLY A 317 -15.51 15.41 -1.87
N ARG A 318 -16.11 14.42 -2.54
CA ARG A 318 -15.66 13.01 -2.49
C ARG A 318 -14.19 12.82 -2.89
N TYR A 319 -13.65 13.66 -3.77
CA TYR A 319 -12.25 13.54 -4.23
C TYR A 319 -11.25 13.80 -3.10
N LEU A 320 -11.59 14.67 -2.12
CA LEU A 320 -10.80 14.84 -0.90
C LEU A 320 -10.65 13.51 -0.14
N SER A 321 -11.66 12.64 -0.19
CA SER A 321 -11.67 11.34 0.50
C SER A 321 -11.09 10.18 -0.32
N LYS A 322 -10.98 10.33 -1.65
CA LYS A 322 -10.53 9.27 -2.58
C LYS A 322 -9.09 9.47 -3.08
N GLU A 323 -8.75 10.69 -3.53
CA GLU A 323 -7.54 10.97 -4.30
C GLU A 323 -6.33 11.34 -3.45
N TRP A 324 -5.12 11.04 -3.94
CA TRP A 324 -3.85 11.39 -3.29
C TRP A 324 -3.09 12.50 -4.03
N ASN A 325 -3.54 12.85 -5.22
CA ASN A 325 -2.86 13.77 -6.13
C ASN A 325 -3.89 14.78 -6.66
N PHE A 326 -3.54 16.06 -6.56
CA PHE A 326 -4.39 17.17 -6.96
C PHE A 326 -3.61 18.10 -7.88
N ILE A 327 -4.27 18.57 -8.93
CA ILE A 327 -3.68 19.44 -9.95
C ILE A 327 -4.55 20.69 -10.04
N GLN A 328 -4.10 21.78 -9.44
CA GLN A 328 -4.81 23.06 -9.48
C GLN A 328 -4.37 23.82 -10.74
N VAL A 329 -5.31 24.06 -11.66
CA VAL A 329 -5.05 24.84 -12.88
C VAL A 329 -5.56 26.25 -12.70
N SER A 330 -4.66 27.22 -12.83
CA SER A 330 -4.95 28.65 -12.65
C SER A 330 -4.55 29.41 -13.92
N VAL A 331 -5.42 30.30 -14.42
CA VAL A 331 -5.21 31.07 -15.66
C VAL A 331 -4.95 32.55 -15.37
N ASN A 332 -3.94 33.14 -16.03
CA ASN A 332 -3.58 34.57 -15.96
C ASN A 332 -3.37 35.10 -14.52
N HIS A 333 -4.17 36.09 -14.08
CA HIS A 333 -4.01 36.82 -12.81
C HIS A 333 -4.40 36.03 -11.56
N SER A 334 -4.76 34.76 -11.72
CA SER A 334 -5.09 33.87 -10.62
C SER A 334 -3.87 33.67 -9.71
N CYS A 335 -4.13 33.79 -8.41
CA CYS A 335 -3.13 33.86 -7.35
C CYS A 335 -2.96 32.49 -6.67
N LEU A 336 -1.89 32.35 -5.89
CA LEU A 336 -1.66 31.24 -4.95
C LEU A 336 -2.84 30.98 -4.00
N SER A 337 -3.78 31.92 -3.85
CA SER A 337 -4.96 31.78 -2.99
C SER A 337 -5.82 30.56 -3.29
N GLU A 338 -5.92 30.13 -4.56
CA GLU A 338 -6.65 28.90 -4.91
C GLU A 338 -5.94 27.66 -4.35
N VAL A 339 -4.61 27.63 -4.43
CA VAL A 339 -3.78 26.58 -3.85
C VAL A 339 -3.88 26.60 -2.33
N GLU A 340 -3.83 27.78 -1.70
CA GLU A 340 -4.00 27.93 -0.25
C GLU A 340 -5.36 27.41 0.23
N SER A 341 -6.45 27.70 -0.51
CA SER A 341 -7.78 27.17 -0.20
C SER A 341 -7.81 25.65 -0.29
N LEU A 342 -7.27 25.07 -1.36
CA LEU A 342 -7.15 23.62 -1.52
C LEU A 342 -6.35 22.99 -0.37
N LEU A 343 -5.25 23.61 0.03
CA LEU A 343 -4.46 23.13 1.17
C LEU A 343 -5.27 23.12 2.46
N MET A 344 -6.08 24.14 2.73
CA MET A 344 -6.97 24.14 3.91
C MET A 344 -7.97 22.97 3.88
N ASP A 345 -8.57 22.69 2.73
CA ASP A 345 -9.51 21.57 2.56
C ASP A 345 -8.83 20.20 2.75
N LEU A 346 -7.61 20.04 2.19
CA LEU A 346 -6.81 18.82 2.34
C LEU A 346 -6.33 18.60 3.77
N GLU A 347 -5.97 19.68 4.47
CA GLU A 347 -5.62 19.65 5.89
C GLU A 347 -6.82 19.22 6.75
N ALA A 348 -8.01 19.75 6.46
CA ALA A 348 -9.24 19.38 7.17
C ALA A 348 -9.61 17.90 6.94
N ALA A 349 -9.37 17.37 5.73
CA ALA A 349 -9.58 15.96 5.42
C ALA A 349 -8.57 15.02 6.12
N ASN A 350 -7.42 15.56 6.57
CA ASN A 350 -6.38 14.87 7.35
C ASN A 350 -5.85 13.55 6.74
N ARG A 351 -5.95 13.37 5.42
CA ARG A 351 -5.47 12.15 4.74
C ARG A 351 -3.96 12.11 4.60
N ALA A 352 -3.31 13.27 4.56
CA ALA A 352 -1.86 13.42 4.53
C ALA A 352 -1.16 12.68 5.70
N LEU A 353 -1.91 12.34 6.75
CA LEU A 353 -1.46 11.49 7.85
C LEU A 353 -0.91 10.13 7.37
N LEU A 354 -1.57 9.49 6.39
CA LEU A 354 -1.26 8.13 5.96
C LEU A 354 -0.24 8.09 4.83
N HIS A 355 -0.30 9.03 3.90
CA HIS A 355 0.61 9.13 2.76
C HIS A 355 0.78 10.60 2.38
N PRO A 356 1.94 10.99 1.79
CA PRO A 356 2.11 12.36 1.33
C PRO A 356 1.13 12.68 0.21
N LEU A 357 0.36 13.76 0.37
CA LEU A 357 -0.46 14.30 -0.71
C LEU A 357 0.43 15.06 -1.68
N VAL A 358 0.13 14.97 -2.97
CA VAL A 358 0.80 15.76 -4.01
C VAL A 358 -0.16 16.81 -4.53
N VAL A 359 0.27 18.07 -4.51
CA VAL A 359 -0.45 19.20 -5.10
C VAL A 359 0.46 19.81 -6.15
N ILE A 360 0.00 19.85 -7.40
CA ILE A 360 0.72 20.46 -8.50
C ILE A 360 -0.09 21.66 -8.96
N TRP A 361 0.49 22.84 -8.80
CA TRP A 361 -0.10 24.07 -9.30
C TRP A 361 0.38 24.32 -10.73
N VAL A 362 -0.54 24.30 -11.69
CA VAL A 362 -0.26 24.60 -13.10
C VAL A 362 -0.75 26.02 -13.40
N HIS A 363 0.19 26.93 -13.62
CA HIS A 363 -0.11 28.31 -14.00
C HIS A 363 -0.06 28.48 -15.52
N LEU A 364 -1.21 28.77 -16.13
CA LEU A 364 -1.35 29.02 -17.55
C LEU A 364 -1.32 30.53 -17.83
N SER A 365 -0.32 30.97 -18.59
CA SER A 365 -0.20 32.35 -19.07
C SER A 365 -0.73 32.47 -20.50
N CYS A 366 -1.83 33.19 -20.71
CA CYS A 366 -2.41 33.45 -22.02
C CYS A 366 -1.90 34.80 -22.58
N SER A 367 -1.43 34.79 -23.83
CA SER A 367 -0.67 35.90 -24.43
C SER A 367 -1.47 37.18 -24.77
N ASP A 368 -2.80 37.19 -24.58
CA ASP A 368 -3.65 38.29 -25.09
C ASP A 368 -3.84 39.47 -24.09
N GLU A 369 -3.31 39.40 -22.86
CA GLU A 369 -3.38 40.52 -21.89
C GLU A 369 -2.01 41.20 -21.68
N LEU A 370 -1.57 41.93 -22.70
CA LEU A 370 -0.57 42.99 -22.58
C LEU A 370 -1.20 44.22 -21.89
N SER A 371 -1.56 44.15 -20.60
CA SER A 371 -1.71 45.35 -19.75
C SER A 371 -2.10 45.03 -18.32
N ILE A 372 -1.41 45.71 -17.39
CA ILE A 372 -1.67 45.85 -15.95
C ILE A 372 -0.99 44.81 -15.05
N SER A 373 0.20 45.22 -14.61
CA SER A 373 0.93 44.87 -13.38
C SER A 373 0.10 44.21 -12.27
N ARG A 374 0.07 42.88 -12.26
CA ARG A 374 0.37 42.07 -11.07
C ARG A 374 1.29 40.94 -11.49
N LYS A 375 2.53 41.01 -11.00
CA LYS A 375 3.57 40.01 -11.25
C LYS A 375 3.04 38.63 -10.86
N MET A 376 3.46 37.59 -11.59
CA MET A 376 3.40 36.23 -11.07
C MET A 376 3.84 36.21 -9.61
N PRO A 377 3.23 35.37 -8.77
CA PRO A 377 3.71 35.23 -7.40
C PRO A 377 5.21 34.94 -7.43
N GLU A 378 5.96 35.71 -6.65
CA GLU A 378 7.40 35.55 -6.60
C GLU A 378 7.71 34.10 -6.21
N PRO A 379 8.75 33.45 -6.79
CA PRO A 379 9.12 32.09 -6.42
C PRO A 379 9.27 31.88 -4.90
N ALA A 380 9.59 32.95 -4.16
CA ALA A 380 9.60 32.97 -2.69
C ALA A 380 8.22 32.65 -2.08
N ALA A 381 7.13 33.21 -2.60
CA ALA A 381 5.78 32.98 -2.07
C ALA A 381 5.34 31.51 -2.26
N ILE A 382 5.67 30.90 -3.41
CA ILE A 382 5.40 29.47 -3.65
C ILE A 382 6.21 28.63 -2.65
N MET A 383 7.47 29.00 -2.42
CA MET A 383 8.34 28.29 -1.50
C MET A 383 7.85 28.35 -0.05
N ASP A 384 7.31 29.48 0.39
CA ASP A 384 6.74 29.66 1.73
C ASP A 384 5.49 28.77 1.93
N VAL A 385 4.54 28.84 0.99
CA VAL A 385 3.34 27.99 1.00
C VAL A 385 3.71 26.51 1.01
N ALA A 386 4.61 26.12 0.12
CA ALA A 386 5.05 24.73 -0.03
C ALA A 386 5.81 24.21 1.20
N SER A 387 6.63 25.06 1.84
CA SER A 387 7.36 24.71 3.06
C SER A 387 6.42 24.52 4.25
N SER A 388 5.39 25.36 4.37
CA SER A 388 4.35 25.22 5.39
C SER A 388 3.54 23.94 5.17
N ALA A 389 3.10 23.67 3.94
CA ALA A 389 2.35 22.47 3.56
C ALA A 389 3.15 21.18 3.81
N LYS A 390 4.46 21.21 3.57
CA LYS A 390 5.36 20.06 3.77
C LYS A 390 5.41 19.60 5.23
N LEU A 391 5.28 20.50 6.20
CA LEU A 391 5.21 20.14 7.63
C LEU A 391 3.98 19.28 7.94
N ARG A 392 2.96 19.33 7.09
CA ARG A 392 1.72 18.55 7.19
C ARG A 392 1.66 17.42 6.18
N ASN A 393 2.82 17.03 5.64
CA ASN A 393 2.97 15.94 4.66
C ASN A 393 2.23 16.19 3.33
N ILE A 394 2.12 17.47 2.91
CA ILE A 394 1.59 17.84 1.60
C ILE A 394 2.74 18.41 0.76
N LEU A 395 2.99 17.82 -0.40
CA LEU A 395 4.07 18.18 -1.31
C LEU A 395 3.51 19.07 -2.42
N VAL A 396 3.86 20.35 -2.36
CA VAL A 396 3.42 21.34 -3.34
C VAL A 396 4.51 21.61 -4.37
N TYR A 397 4.17 21.47 -5.65
CA TYR A 397 5.01 21.78 -6.80
C TYR A 397 4.30 22.80 -7.69
N ALA A 398 5.05 23.53 -8.51
CA ALA A 398 4.49 24.45 -9.48
C ALA A 398 5.04 24.22 -10.88
N ILE A 399 4.20 24.36 -11.90
CA ILE A 399 4.54 24.28 -13.31
C ILE A 399 3.98 25.52 -14.02
N GLN A 400 4.84 26.26 -14.69
CA GLN A 400 4.46 27.38 -15.55
C GLN A 400 4.33 26.90 -17.00
N LEU A 401 3.18 27.19 -17.59
CA LEU A 401 2.86 26.89 -18.98
C LEU A 401 2.47 28.18 -19.71
N HIS A 402 3.07 28.42 -20.88
CA HIS A 402 2.71 29.55 -21.73
C HIS A 402 1.86 29.08 -22.90
N GLN A 403 0.71 29.73 -23.11
CA GLN A 403 -0.15 29.40 -24.23
C GLN A 403 0.51 29.84 -25.54
N SER A 404 0.69 28.87 -26.45
CA SER A 404 1.21 29.08 -27.80
C SER A 404 0.07 29.20 -28.80
N LYS A 405 0.16 30.14 -29.76
CA LYS A 405 -0.74 30.22 -30.92
C LYS A 405 -0.42 29.17 -31.99
N ASP A 406 0.80 28.63 -31.95
CA ASP A 406 1.22 27.49 -32.76
C ASP A 406 0.75 26.18 -32.10
N THR A 407 -0.09 25.44 -32.83
CA THR A 407 -0.74 24.19 -32.38
C THR A 407 0.26 23.10 -32.07
N GLU A 408 1.27 22.87 -32.91
CA GLU A 408 2.27 21.81 -32.66
C GLU A 408 3.10 22.13 -31.41
N ARG A 409 3.46 23.41 -31.26
CA ARG A 409 4.18 23.86 -30.07
C ARG A 409 3.32 23.76 -28.81
N TRP A 410 2.03 24.06 -28.90
CA TRP A 410 1.09 23.92 -27.79
C TRP A 410 0.94 22.45 -27.36
N GLU A 411 0.70 21.55 -28.30
CA GLU A 411 0.58 20.11 -28.03
C GLU A 411 1.85 19.55 -27.36
N ARG A 412 3.03 19.97 -27.83
CA ARG A 412 4.31 19.58 -27.20
C ARG A 412 4.44 20.06 -25.77
N SER A 413 4.06 21.31 -25.49
CA SER A 413 4.10 21.84 -24.12
C SER A 413 3.08 21.16 -23.20
N VAL A 414 1.87 20.84 -23.69
CA VAL A 414 0.89 20.07 -22.92
C VAL A 414 1.41 18.66 -22.59
N LEU A 415 2.00 17.96 -23.57
CA LEU A 415 2.62 16.66 -23.34
C LEU A 415 3.72 16.75 -22.28
N ARG A 416 4.56 17.80 -22.34
CA ARG A 416 5.62 18.02 -21.36
C ARG A 416 5.07 18.29 -19.95
N VAL A 417 3.97 19.04 -19.81
CA VAL A 417 3.28 19.20 -18.52
C VAL A 417 2.83 17.83 -18.01
N ALA A 418 2.32 16.96 -18.88
CA ALA A 418 1.87 15.64 -18.48
C ALA A 418 3.01 14.74 -17.98
N GLU A 419 4.13 14.73 -18.69
CA GLU A 419 5.34 13.99 -18.31
C GLU A 419 5.90 14.49 -16.97
N ILE A 420 6.02 15.81 -16.79
CA ILE A 420 6.50 16.41 -15.54
C ILE A 420 5.55 16.07 -14.39
N THR A 421 4.24 16.22 -14.61
CA THR A 421 3.24 15.93 -13.58
C THR A 421 3.29 14.47 -13.15
N SER A 422 3.30 13.54 -14.11
CA SER A 422 3.42 12.11 -13.84
C SER A 422 4.71 11.79 -13.06
N ALA A 423 5.84 12.40 -13.43
CA ALA A 423 7.10 12.21 -12.72
C ALA A 423 7.06 12.75 -11.28
N LEU A 424 6.49 13.93 -11.06
CA LEU A 424 6.35 14.52 -9.71
C LEU A 424 5.45 13.67 -8.81
N ILE A 425 4.32 13.19 -9.34
CA ILE A 425 3.38 12.31 -8.63
C ILE A 425 4.05 10.98 -8.27
N ARG A 426 4.76 10.37 -9.23
CA ARG A 426 5.42 9.07 -9.06
C ARG A 426 6.57 9.12 -8.07
N GLU A 427 7.46 10.11 -8.21
CA GLU A 427 8.63 10.22 -7.33
C GLU A 427 8.27 10.70 -5.94
N ARG A 428 7.27 11.60 -5.84
CA ARG A 428 6.77 12.17 -4.58
C ARG A 428 7.92 12.74 -3.73
N SER A 429 8.87 13.38 -4.41
CA SER A 429 10.15 13.78 -3.82
C SER A 429 10.02 15.09 -3.05
N PRO A 430 10.34 15.11 -1.75
CA PRO A 430 10.30 16.32 -0.94
C PRO A 430 11.41 17.33 -1.29
N ALA A 431 12.34 16.96 -2.17
CA ALA A 431 13.47 17.80 -2.59
C ALA A 431 13.08 18.86 -3.63
N LEU A 432 12.01 18.62 -4.40
CA LEU A 432 11.52 19.55 -5.43
C LEU A 432 10.36 20.43 -4.94
N VAL A 433 9.99 20.32 -3.67
CA VAL A 433 8.88 21.09 -3.08
C VAL A 433 9.17 22.60 -3.20
N GLY A 434 8.15 23.34 -3.62
CA GLY A 434 8.22 24.79 -3.82
C GLY A 434 8.94 25.24 -5.10
N GLN A 435 9.42 24.32 -5.93
CA GLN A 435 10.05 24.66 -7.21
C GLN A 435 9.02 25.04 -8.26
N LEU A 436 9.33 26.07 -9.05
CA LEU A 436 8.58 26.47 -10.25
C LEU A 436 9.28 25.90 -11.49
N LEU A 437 8.70 24.86 -12.06
CA LEU A 437 9.16 24.22 -13.29
C LEU A 437 8.55 24.90 -14.52
N GLN A 438 9.16 24.75 -15.69
CA GLN A 438 8.67 25.34 -16.93
C GLN A 438 8.45 24.25 -17.99
N ALA A 439 7.31 24.32 -18.69
CA ALA A 439 6.91 23.39 -19.74
C ALA A 439 6.67 24.09 -21.10
#